data_AF-A0AAD6D8U1-F1
#
_entry.id   AF-A0AAD6D8U1-F1
#
_cell.length_a   1.000
_cell.length_b   1.000
_cell.length_c   1.000
_cell.angle_alpha   90.00
_cell.angle_beta   90.00
_cell.angle_gamma   90.00
#
_symmetry.space_group_name_H-M   'P 1'
#
loop_
_entity.id
_entity.type
_entity.pdbx_description
1 polymer ?
#
loop_
_entity_poly.entity_id
_entity_poly.type
_entity_poly.pdbx_seq_one_letter_code
_entity_poly.pdbx_strand_id
1 'polypeptide(L)'
;MPQVYEGVISVIGFPGGVKAEDQPSVMDTLSNICTVRGVYVDSKALMRDMNRAIEANDIHPVVDETVFRIDQARQAYEYMWAQAFWKVDDQGQLRNDMFLQYGESLDGQVTLPCRKGFPD
;
A
#
# COMPACT_ATOMS: atom_id res chain seq x y z
N MET A 1 -6.04 -26.79 -19.02
CA MET A 1 -7.00 -25.72 -18.69
C MET A 1 -6.44 -25.03 -17.46
N PRO A 2 -6.18 -23.71 -17.44
CA PRO A 2 -5.63 -23.08 -16.24
C PRO A 2 -6.78 -22.74 -15.30
N GLN A 3 -6.81 -23.37 -14.12
CA GLN A 3 -7.71 -23.01 -13.04
C GLN A 3 -7.18 -21.74 -12.36
N VAL A 4 -7.87 -20.61 -12.55
CA VAL A 4 -7.56 -19.33 -11.91
C VAL A 4 -8.22 -19.30 -10.52
N TYR A 5 -7.64 -20.00 -9.55
CA TYR A 5 -8.11 -20.01 -8.15
C TYR A 5 -6.93 -19.99 -7.16
N GLU A 6 -5.99 -19.05 -7.31
CA GLU A 6 -4.84 -18.91 -6.38
C GLU A 6 -4.69 -17.46 -5.93
N GLY A 7 -5.71 -16.93 -5.25
CA GLY A 7 -5.61 -15.61 -4.63
C GLY A 7 -4.54 -15.58 -3.55
N VAL A 8 -3.64 -14.60 -3.56
CA VAL A 8 -2.60 -14.43 -2.52
C VAL A 8 -2.83 -13.13 -1.76
N ILE A 9 -3.05 -13.24 -0.45
CA ILE A 9 -3.16 -12.11 0.47
C ILE A 9 -1.83 -11.98 1.21
N SER A 10 -1.09 -10.91 0.90
CA SER A 10 0.15 -10.57 1.60
C SER A 10 -0.13 -9.59 2.74
N VAL A 11 0.02 -10.05 3.97
CA VAL A 11 -0.23 -9.24 5.17
C VAL A 11 1.06 -8.55 5.59
N ILE A 12 1.11 -7.23 5.44
CA ILE A 12 2.29 -6.40 5.75
C ILE A 12 2.19 -5.62 7.07
N GLY A 13 1.00 -5.49 7.64
CA GLY A 13 0.78 -4.71 8.87
C GLY A 13 -0.69 -4.53 9.25
N PHE A 14 -0.92 -3.76 10.31
CA PHE A 14 -2.25 -3.52 10.91
C PHE A 14 -2.42 -2.02 11.25
N PRO A 15 -2.77 -1.16 10.27
CA PRO A 15 -2.82 0.29 10.50
C PRO A 15 -3.88 0.72 11.53
N GLY A 16 -4.98 -0.04 11.67
CA GLY A 16 -6.04 0.21 12.65
C GLY A 16 -5.91 -0.56 13.96
N GLY A 17 -4.79 -1.25 14.21
CA GLY A 17 -4.64 -2.20 15.31
C GLY A 17 -5.13 -3.61 14.98
N VAL A 18 -5.04 -4.52 15.95
CA VAL A 18 -5.44 -5.92 15.81
C VAL A 18 -6.67 -6.18 16.67
N LYS A 19 -7.82 -6.41 16.03
CA LYS A 19 -9.00 -6.98 16.68
C LYS A 19 -9.19 -8.39 16.13
N ALA A 20 -9.34 -9.36 17.04
CA ALA A 20 -9.47 -10.76 16.65
C ALA A 20 -10.73 -11.03 15.81
N GLU A 21 -11.78 -10.23 16.02
CA GLU A 21 -13.08 -10.34 15.34
C GLU A 21 -13.01 -9.97 13.85
N ASP A 22 -12.07 -9.09 13.48
CA ASP A 22 -11.95 -8.54 12.12
C ASP A 22 -10.96 -9.33 11.24
N GLN A 23 -10.35 -10.40 11.77
CA GLN A 23 -9.37 -11.21 11.03
C GLN A 23 -10.01 -12.43 10.36
N PRO A 24 -9.67 -12.72 9.09
CA PRO A 24 -10.13 -13.93 8.43
C PRO A 24 -9.59 -15.17 9.17
N SER A 25 -10.48 -16.13 9.40
CA SER A 25 -10.13 -17.41 9.98
C SER A 25 -9.37 -18.27 8.98
N VAL A 26 -8.66 -19.28 9.48
CA VAL A 26 -8.01 -20.29 8.63
C VAL A 26 -9.04 -21.06 7.77
N MET A 27 -10.30 -21.12 8.19
CA MET A 27 -11.34 -21.76 7.38
C MET A 27 -11.81 -20.88 6.22
N ASP A 28 -11.66 -19.56 6.33
CA ASP A 28 -11.98 -18.64 5.24
C ASP A 28 -10.99 -18.81 4.08
N THR A 29 -9.73 -19.18 4.36
CA THR A 29 -8.73 -19.42 3.30
C THR A 29 -9.04 -20.69 2.51
N LEU A 30 -9.59 -21.71 3.16
CA LEU A 30 -10.08 -22.91 2.49
C LEU A 30 -11.32 -22.61 1.63
N SER A 31 -12.26 -21.83 2.17
CA SER A 31 -13.53 -21.54 1.52
C SER A 31 -13.37 -20.64 0.28
N ASN A 32 -12.38 -19.74 0.32
CA ASN A 32 -12.07 -18.82 -0.79
C ASN A 32 -10.92 -19.29 -1.68
N ILE A 33 -10.34 -20.47 -1.40
CA ILE A 33 -9.19 -21.03 -2.12
C ILE A 33 -8.08 -19.97 -2.27
N CYS A 34 -7.60 -19.45 -1.14
CA CYS A 34 -6.58 -18.40 -1.12
C CYS A 34 -5.43 -18.71 -0.17
N THR A 35 -4.27 -18.12 -0.44
CA THR A 35 -3.08 -18.19 0.41
C THR A 35 -2.94 -16.88 1.18
N VAL A 36 -2.93 -16.94 2.50
CA VAL A 36 -2.61 -15.79 3.36
C VAL A 36 -1.17 -15.94 3.85
N ARG A 37 -0.32 -14.96 3.55
CA ARG A 37 1.09 -14.96 3.93
C ARG A 37 1.45 -13.66 4.64
N GLY A 38 1.99 -13.76 5.84
CA GLY A 38 2.65 -12.65 6.50
C GLY A 38 3.98 -12.30 5.83
N VAL A 39 4.19 -11.02 5.56
CA VAL A 39 5.44 -10.49 5.01
C VAL A 39 5.95 -9.42 5.97
N TYR A 40 7.05 -9.74 6.65
CA TYR A 40 7.86 -8.77 7.38
C TYR A 40 9.00 -8.27 6.51
N VAL A 41 9.81 -7.35 7.03
CA VAL A 41 11.03 -6.86 6.39
C VAL A 41 11.86 -8.00 5.79
N ASP A 42 12.35 -7.78 4.56
CA ASP A 42 13.06 -8.80 3.79
C ASP A 42 14.59 -8.71 3.98
N SER A 43 15.29 -9.65 3.37
CA SER A 43 16.74 -9.73 3.26
C SER A 43 17.36 -8.50 2.60
N LYS A 44 18.64 -8.27 2.92
CA LYS A 44 19.48 -7.26 2.28
C LYS A 44 19.59 -7.45 0.76
N ALA A 45 19.50 -8.70 0.28
CA ALA A 45 19.54 -9.00 -1.15
C ALA A 45 18.29 -8.44 -1.85
N LEU A 46 17.09 -8.73 -1.32
CA LEU A 46 15.85 -8.22 -1.89
C LEU A 46 15.77 -6.69 -1.84
N MET A 47 16.24 -6.06 -0.75
CA MET A 47 16.31 -4.60 -0.67
C MET A 47 17.20 -4.00 -1.77
N ARG A 48 18.30 -4.66 -2.14
CA ARG A 48 19.17 -4.20 -3.25
C ARG A 48 18.51 -4.38 -4.60
N ASP A 49 17.78 -5.48 -4.80
CA ASP A 49 16.99 -5.71 -6.01
C ASP A 49 15.90 -4.67 -6.16
N MET A 50 15.19 -4.35 -5.07
CA MET A 50 14.19 -3.30 -5.02
C MET A 50 14.78 -1.93 -5.39
N ASN A 51 15.92 -1.55 -4.79
CA ASN A 51 16.57 -0.27 -5.11
C ASN A 51 16.97 -0.17 -6.59
N ARG A 52 17.51 -1.26 -7.17
CA ARG A 52 17.82 -1.31 -8.60
C ARG A 52 16.57 -1.13 -9.47
N ALA A 53 15.45 -1.75 -9.08
CA ALA A 53 14.20 -1.60 -9.79
C ALA A 53 13.64 -0.17 -9.67
N ILE A 54 13.77 0.46 -8.50
CA ILE A 54 13.39 1.86 -8.27
C ILE A 54 14.18 2.79 -9.19
N GLU A 55 15.50 2.67 -9.21
CA GLU A 55 16.39 3.48 -10.05
C GLU A 55 16.13 3.26 -11.54
N ALA A 56 15.91 2.01 -11.97
CA ALA A 56 15.68 1.68 -13.37
C ALA A 56 14.32 2.16 -13.91
N ASN A 57 13.32 2.32 -13.04
CA ASN A 57 11.97 2.73 -13.40
C ASN A 57 11.62 4.16 -12.96
N ASP A 58 12.60 4.91 -12.44
CA ASP A 58 12.43 6.30 -11.98
C ASP A 58 11.29 6.47 -10.97
N ILE A 59 11.15 5.50 -10.06
CA ILE A 59 10.06 5.47 -9.07
C ILE A 59 10.41 6.40 -7.91
N HIS A 60 9.57 7.41 -7.70
CA HIS A 60 9.74 8.37 -6.61
C HIS A 60 8.60 8.26 -5.60
N PRO A 61 8.88 8.32 -4.29
CA PRO A 61 7.83 8.40 -3.29
C PRO A 61 7.10 9.75 -3.42
N VAL A 62 5.77 9.72 -3.34
CA VAL A 62 4.98 10.95 -3.20
C VAL A 62 5.15 11.45 -1.77
N VAL A 63 5.76 12.61 -1.60
CA VAL A 63 6.03 13.24 -0.30
C VAL A 63 5.05 14.38 -0.08
N ASP A 64 4.49 14.49 1.12
CA ASP A 64 3.62 15.61 1.48
C ASP A 64 4.40 16.93 1.49
N GLU A 65 3.75 18.02 1.06
CA GLU A 65 4.34 19.37 1.00
C GLU A 65 4.72 19.92 2.38
N THR A 66 4.11 19.39 3.45
CA THR A 66 4.33 19.84 4.82
C THR A 66 5.66 19.31 5.33
N VAL A 67 6.66 20.18 5.36
CA VAL A 67 8.00 19.87 5.86
C VAL A 67 8.14 20.27 7.33
N PHE A 68 8.58 19.33 8.16
CA PHE A 68 8.85 19.56 9.58
C PHE A 68 10.36 19.56 9.85
N ARG A 69 10.80 20.49 10.70
CA ARG A 69 12.15 20.46 11.25
C ARG A 69 12.25 19.45 12.40
N ILE A 70 13.48 19.05 12.76
CA ILE A 70 13.73 18.06 13.83
C ILE A 70 13.12 18.52 15.18
N ASP A 71 13.18 19.80 15.49
CA ASP A 71 12.58 20.39 16.70
C ASP A 71 11.04 20.34 16.70
N GLN A 72 10.43 20.10 15.54
CA GLN A 72 8.98 19.96 15.35
C GLN A 72 8.53 18.49 15.30
N ALA A 73 9.39 17.54 15.69
CA ALA A 73 9.09 16.10 15.59
C ALA A 73 7.75 15.71 16.25
N ARG A 74 7.40 16.31 17.39
CA ARG A 74 6.10 16.06 18.04
C ARG A 74 4.92 16.45 17.15
N GLN A 75 4.99 17.63 16.52
CA GLN A 75 3.96 18.13 15.62
C GLN A 75 3.85 17.26 14.36
N ALA A 76 4.98 16.76 13.85
CA ALA A 76 4.99 15.83 12.73
C ALA A 76 4.27 14.51 13.06
N TYR A 77 4.48 13.96 14.27
CA TYR A 77 3.74 12.78 14.72
C TYR A 77 2.25 13.05 14.93
N GLU A 78 1.89 14.21 15.50
CA GLU A 78 0.48 14.62 15.63
C GLU A 78 -0.19 14.75 14.25
N TYR A 79 0.51 15.30 13.25
CA TYR A 79 0.06 15.40 11.86
C TYR A 79 -0.13 14.03 11.21
N MET A 80 0.83 13.11 11.40
CA MET A 80 0.74 11.72 10.95
C MET A 80 -0.43 10.97 11.62
N TRP A 81 -0.64 11.18 12.92
CA TRP A 81 -1.69 10.50 13.68
C TRP A 81 -3.10 10.98 13.33
N ALA A 82 -3.25 12.30 13.11
CA ALA A 82 -4.46 12.87 12.52
C ALA A 82 -4.65 12.45 11.05
N GLN A 83 -3.63 11.79 10.49
CA GLN A 83 -3.56 11.33 9.13
C GLN A 83 -3.81 12.46 8.09
N ALA A 84 -3.45 13.69 8.42
CA ALA A 84 -3.73 14.86 7.60
C ALA A 84 -2.83 14.95 6.33
N PHE A 85 -1.95 13.97 6.13
CA PHE A 85 -1.07 13.83 4.96
C PHE A 85 -1.78 13.19 3.75
N TRP A 86 -2.87 12.46 3.93
CA TRP A 86 -3.72 12.02 2.81
C TRP A 86 -4.76 13.08 2.50
N LYS A 87 -4.34 14.22 1.95
CA LYS A 87 -5.30 15.26 1.58
C LYS A 87 -6.29 14.71 0.55
N VAL A 88 -7.58 14.81 0.86
CA VAL A 88 -8.67 14.53 -0.06
C VAL A 88 -8.97 15.83 -0.82
N ASP A 89 -9.19 15.76 -2.13
CA ASP A 89 -9.71 16.89 -2.87
C ASP A 89 -11.19 17.15 -2.54
N ASP A 90 -11.72 18.28 -3.01
CA ASP A 90 -13.11 18.69 -2.79
C ASP A 90 -14.13 17.73 -3.44
N GLN A 91 -13.66 16.76 -4.24
CA GLN A 91 -14.46 15.72 -4.90
C GLN A 91 -14.46 14.40 -4.12
N GLY A 92 -13.80 14.36 -2.95
CA GLY A 92 -13.73 13.15 -2.12
C GLY A 92 -12.66 12.16 -2.60
N GLN A 93 -11.81 12.55 -3.55
CA GLN A 93 -10.74 11.72 -4.08
C GLN A 93 -9.40 12.06 -3.40
N LEU A 94 -8.66 11.03 -2.99
CA LEU A 94 -7.33 11.22 -2.39
C LEU A 94 -6.42 11.92 -3.41
N ARG A 95 -5.86 13.08 -3.06
CA ARG A 95 -4.85 13.78 -3.87
C ARG A 95 -3.56 12.97 -4.00
N ASN A 96 -3.31 12.10 -3.03
CA ASN A 96 -2.28 11.07 -3.08
C ASN A 96 -2.97 9.75 -3.41
N ASP A 97 -2.96 9.37 -4.67
CA ASP A 97 -3.56 8.18 -5.30
C ASP A 97 -2.95 6.84 -4.83
N MET A 98 -2.38 6.81 -3.62
CA MET A 98 -1.61 5.67 -3.08
C MET A 98 -2.44 4.69 -2.24
N PHE A 99 -3.74 4.93 -2.03
CA PHE A 99 -4.62 3.89 -1.53
C PHE A 99 -5.31 3.21 -2.70
N LEU A 100 -4.89 1.97 -2.96
CA LEU A 100 -5.57 0.99 -3.80
C LEU A 100 -7.08 1.12 -3.56
N GLN A 101 -7.80 1.63 -4.55
CA GLN A 101 -9.23 1.38 -4.62
C GLN A 101 -9.37 -0.15 -4.68
N TYR A 102 -10.01 -0.73 -3.66
CA TYR A 102 -10.59 -2.07 -3.79
C TYR A 102 -11.71 -1.96 -4.83
N GLY A 103 -11.33 -2.02 -6.11
CA GLY A 103 -12.20 -2.27 -7.24
C GLY A 103 -11.76 -3.60 -7.82
N GLU A 104 -12.62 -4.62 -7.72
CA GLU A 104 -12.41 -5.88 -8.41
C GLU A 104 -12.26 -5.60 -9.92
N SER A 105 -11.05 -5.78 -10.46
CA SER A 105 -10.87 -5.95 -11.89
C SER A 105 -11.16 -7.41 -12.22
N LEU A 106 -12.16 -7.67 -13.07
CA LEU A 106 -12.52 -9.01 -13.53
C LEU A 106 -11.42 -9.72 -14.35
N ASP A 107 -10.25 -9.11 -14.53
CA ASP A 107 -9.20 -9.59 -15.44
C ASP A 107 -7.85 -9.93 -14.77
N GLY A 108 -7.78 -9.97 -13.43
CA GLY A 108 -6.60 -10.51 -12.72
C GLY A 108 -5.27 -9.78 -12.97
N GLN A 109 -5.28 -8.58 -13.56
CA GLN A 109 -4.10 -7.73 -13.73
C GLN A 109 -4.30 -6.45 -12.93
N VAL A 110 -3.69 -6.38 -11.74
CA VAL A 110 -3.45 -5.12 -11.06
C VAL A 110 -2.33 -4.41 -11.82
N THR A 111 -2.70 -3.65 -12.85
CA THR A 111 -1.79 -2.69 -13.45
C THR A 111 -1.84 -1.44 -12.58
N LEU A 112 -0.73 -1.15 -11.87
CA LEU A 112 -0.52 0.19 -11.34
C LEU A 112 -0.52 1.13 -12.54
N PRO A 113 -1.42 2.14 -12.61
CA PRO A 113 -1.23 3.21 -13.57
C PRO A 113 0.03 3.95 -13.13
N CYS A 114 1.17 3.62 -13.74
CA CYS A 114 2.31 4.53 -13.80
C CYS A 114 1.81 5.73 -14.59
N ARG A 115 1.23 6.72 -13.90
CA ARG A 115 0.64 7.90 -14.52
C ARG A 115 1.75 8.59 -15.33
N LYS A 116 1.58 8.59 -16.65
CA LYS A 116 2.32 9.47 -17.54
C LYS A 116 2.09 10.91 -17.08
N GLY A 117 3.19 11.59 -16.74
CA GLY A 117 3.39 13.04 -16.68
C GLY A 117 2.20 13.89 -16.25
N PHE A 118 2.27 14.46 -15.05
CA PHE A 118 1.60 15.73 -14.78
C PHE A 118 2.46 16.86 -15.37
N PRO A 119 1.88 17.81 -16.12
CA PRO A 119 2.56 19.04 -16.49
C PRO A 119 2.67 19.98 -15.27
N ASP A 120 3.69 20.84 -15.32
CA ASP A 120 4.16 21.81 -14.31
C ASP A 120 3.08 22.47 -13.41
#